data_AF-A0A535EPR3-F1
#
_entry.id   AF-A0A535EPR3-F1
#
_cell.length_a   1.000
_cell.length_b   1.000
_cell.length_c   1.000
_cell.angle_alpha   90.00
_cell.angle_beta   90.00
_cell.angle_gamma   90.00
#
_symmetry.space_group_name_H-M   'P 1'
#
loop_
_entity.id
_entity.type
_entity.pdbx_description
1 polymer ?
#
loop_
_entity_poly.entity_id
_entity_poly.type
_entity_poly.pdbx_seq_one_letter_code
_entity_poly.pdbx_strand_id
1 'polypeptide(L)'
;MTAVLAAEWVKLRSVRSTYTILAVAGMTVLIAALLTWQGVQGWDALTPDRRARFQSPPMEQLLSSPVQLCLAVLGVLTITAEYATGAIRLSLTAVPRRWPLLAAKTAVVAAVTLAAGEVVVLAIFIVSRAIVGGRPIPGNTASLATELPALLGLGVSVMVVALVGLGLGTAMRSTAGAICAVVALLVVLPTIAPLVPAPWGGRLGAVMLPNLAGQLAGHAGTPSGAAVVLAGGTAGVGSPLLSPPEALLGVLASEWVKVRSVRSTWWTLAAAGAGGLLAVLLAWYSASYWDGASAQARQHFALTPSAPVVGWIAQLCLAVLGVLAVTSEYATGTIRTTLAAVPGRPGLLGAKVAVVAVVALVAGLAILFAAFFASHWIIGARPLRFWTAPVSAEIPVQLSWGVSVMVFALIGLGLGALLRSTAAAITAVAVLWYPLPIVALHLRAPVGPWVSALLPLNLAPQLSGAPDLSAGHDTLLSPAGALATMAAYVVLAVGGALISMVWRDA
;
A
#
# COMPACT_ATOMS: atom_id res chain seq x y z
N MET A 1 -1.03 -22.43 -28.37
CA MET A 1 -1.37 -21.84 -27.06
C MET A 1 -0.65 -22.56 -25.93
N THR A 2 -0.84 -23.88 -25.79
CA THR A 2 -0.18 -24.78 -24.82
C THR A 2 1.30 -24.46 -24.51
N ALA A 3 2.16 -24.35 -25.53
CA ALA A 3 3.58 -24.03 -25.33
C ALA A 3 3.83 -22.65 -24.66
N VAL A 4 2.98 -21.66 -24.89
CA VAL A 4 3.07 -20.33 -24.26
C VAL A 4 2.62 -20.41 -22.80
N LEU A 5 1.55 -21.16 -22.51
CA LEU A 5 1.12 -21.43 -21.13
C LEU A 5 2.20 -22.17 -20.33
N ALA A 6 2.83 -23.18 -20.92
CA ALA A 6 3.94 -23.91 -20.31
C ALA A 6 5.16 -22.99 -20.02
N ALA A 7 5.51 -22.11 -20.96
CA ALA A 7 6.59 -21.15 -20.78
C ALA A 7 6.29 -20.14 -19.65
N GLU A 8 5.08 -19.58 -19.59
CA GLU A 8 4.67 -18.65 -18.53
C GLU A 8 4.57 -19.33 -17.15
N TRP A 9 4.14 -20.59 -17.10
CA TRP A 9 4.16 -21.42 -15.89
C TRP A 9 5.60 -21.65 -15.37
N VAL A 10 6.53 -22.00 -16.27
CA VAL A 10 7.95 -22.19 -15.92
C VAL A 10 8.60 -20.87 -15.48
N LYS A 11 8.30 -19.73 -16.13
CA LYS A 11 8.71 -18.40 -15.66
C LYS A 11 8.23 -18.14 -14.22
N LEU A 12 6.93 -18.25 -13.97
CA LEU A 12 6.35 -17.95 -12.65
C LEU A 12 6.92 -18.87 -11.55
N ARG A 13 7.14 -20.15 -11.86
CA ARG A 13 7.69 -21.16 -10.92
C ARG A 13 9.20 -21.03 -10.68
N SER A 14 9.95 -20.41 -11.57
CA SER A 14 11.41 -20.21 -11.42
C SER A 14 11.78 -18.89 -10.73
N VAL A 15 10.90 -17.89 -10.76
CA VAL A 15 11.11 -16.58 -10.13
C VAL A 15 10.98 -16.67 -8.60
N ARG A 16 12.10 -16.45 -7.89
CA ARG A 16 12.16 -16.50 -6.42
C ARG A 16 11.16 -15.59 -5.72
N SER A 17 10.83 -14.42 -6.29
CA SER A 17 9.88 -13.49 -5.67
C SER A 17 8.44 -13.99 -5.66
N THR A 18 8.08 -14.95 -6.52
CA THR A 18 6.77 -15.62 -6.45
C THR A 18 6.60 -16.28 -5.09
N TYR A 19 7.60 -17.05 -4.65
CA TYR A 19 7.56 -17.75 -3.37
C TYR A 19 7.59 -16.81 -2.17
N THR A 20 8.32 -15.69 -2.23
CA THR A 20 8.30 -14.71 -1.13
C THR A 20 6.93 -14.04 -0.98
N ILE A 21 6.23 -13.76 -2.09
CA ILE A 21 4.88 -13.18 -2.05
C ILE A 21 3.87 -14.22 -1.56
N LEU A 22 3.95 -15.47 -2.02
CA LEU A 22 3.10 -16.56 -1.54
C LEU A 22 3.32 -16.86 -0.05
N ALA A 23 4.57 -16.80 0.43
CA ALA A 23 4.89 -16.98 1.85
C ALA A 23 4.32 -15.84 2.72
N VAL A 24 4.39 -14.58 2.26
CA VAL A 24 3.78 -13.45 2.98
C VAL A 24 2.25 -13.53 2.94
N ALA A 25 1.64 -13.97 1.84
CA ALA A 25 0.21 -14.25 1.79
C ALA A 25 -0.17 -15.37 2.79
N GLY A 26 0.59 -16.46 2.84
CA GLY A 26 0.40 -17.55 3.82
C GLY A 26 0.61 -17.12 5.28
N MET A 27 1.47 -16.13 5.54
CA MET A 27 1.68 -15.56 6.89
C MET A 27 0.41 -14.92 7.47
N THR A 28 -0.56 -14.53 6.63
CA THR A 28 -1.87 -14.04 7.12
C THR A 28 -2.67 -15.11 7.87
N VAL A 29 -2.42 -16.40 7.64
CA VAL A 29 -3.02 -17.50 8.42
C VAL A 29 -2.51 -17.51 9.87
N LEU A 30 -1.22 -17.21 10.08
CA LEU A 30 -0.65 -17.08 11.43
C LEU A 30 -1.17 -15.82 12.15
N ILE A 31 -1.41 -14.75 11.39
CA ILE A 31 -2.09 -13.55 11.89
C ILE A 31 -3.54 -13.88 12.30
N ALA A 32 -4.29 -14.61 11.47
CA ALA A 32 -5.65 -15.05 11.79
C ALA A 32 -5.68 -15.90 13.07
N ALA A 33 -4.74 -16.83 13.22
CA ALA A 33 -4.61 -17.64 14.42
C ALA A 33 -4.43 -16.78 15.69
N LEU A 34 -3.50 -15.82 15.65
CA LEU A 34 -3.23 -14.90 16.75
C LEU A 34 -4.45 -14.02 17.09
N LEU A 35 -5.08 -13.42 16.08
CA LEU A 35 -6.24 -12.55 16.29
C LEU A 35 -7.45 -13.33 16.80
N THR A 36 -7.71 -14.52 16.28
CA THR A 36 -8.78 -15.40 16.78
C THR A 36 -8.53 -15.79 18.23
N TRP A 37 -7.31 -16.20 18.57
CA TRP A 37 -6.95 -16.60 19.94
C TRP A 37 -7.13 -15.45 20.94
N GLN A 38 -6.76 -14.22 20.56
CA GLN A 38 -7.02 -13.03 21.39
C GLN A 38 -8.49 -12.65 21.47
N GLY A 39 -9.26 -12.80 20.38
CA GLY A 39 -10.71 -12.59 20.34
C GLY A 39 -11.46 -13.59 21.22
N VAL A 40 -11.09 -14.87 21.16
CA VAL A 40 -11.63 -15.97 21.98
C VAL A 40 -11.37 -15.74 23.47
N GLN A 41 -10.13 -15.45 23.87
CA GLN A 41 -9.84 -15.06 25.25
C GLN A 41 -10.55 -13.76 25.68
N GLY A 42 -10.82 -12.85 24.73
CA GLY A 42 -11.58 -11.63 24.99
C GLY A 42 -13.04 -11.95 25.32
N TRP A 43 -13.69 -12.74 24.47
CA TRP A 43 -15.03 -13.27 24.65
C TRP A 43 -15.18 -14.03 25.98
N ASP A 44 -14.23 -14.91 26.31
CA ASP A 44 -14.24 -15.68 27.55
C ASP A 44 -14.18 -14.76 28.79
N ALA A 45 -13.55 -13.59 28.69
CA ALA A 45 -13.50 -12.56 29.75
C ALA A 45 -14.70 -11.58 29.78
N LEU A 46 -15.62 -11.62 28.81
CA LEU A 46 -16.80 -10.74 28.79
C LEU A 46 -17.93 -11.23 29.72
N THR A 47 -18.62 -10.28 30.36
CA THR A 47 -19.91 -10.53 31.03
C THR A 47 -21.01 -10.91 30.02
N PRO A 48 -22.07 -11.62 30.44
CA PRO A 48 -23.16 -12.06 29.55
C PRO A 48 -23.77 -10.93 28.70
N ASP A 49 -24.05 -9.77 29.31
CA ASP A 49 -24.65 -8.62 28.62
C ASP A 49 -23.73 -8.01 27.55
N ARG A 50 -22.41 -8.14 27.73
CA ARG A 50 -21.42 -7.72 26.74
C ARG A 50 -21.26 -8.74 25.63
N ARG A 51 -21.31 -10.05 25.92
CA ARG A 51 -21.34 -11.11 24.91
C ARG A 51 -22.55 -10.97 23.98
N ALA A 52 -23.73 -10.65 24.52
CA ALA A 52 -24.95 -10.41 23.74
C ALA A 52 -24.86 -9.23 22.76
N ARG A 53 -23.88 -8.32 22.93
CA ARG A 53 -23.61 -7.17 22.04
C ARG A 53 -22.30 -7.29 21.27
N PHE A 54 -21.55 -8.37 21.46
CA PHE A 54 -20.23 -8.55 20.85
C PHE A 54 -20.39 -8.94 19.38
N GLN A 55 -19.97 -8.05 18.49
CA GLN A 55 -19.87 -8.30 17.07
C GLN A 55 -18.40 -8.33 16.68
N SER A 56 -18.00 -9.36 15.94
CA SER A 56 -16.67 -9.48 15.34
C SER A 56 -16.86 -9.95 13.89
N PRO A 57 -16.23 -9.29 12.90
CA PRO A 57 -16.23 -9.81 11.54
C PRO A 57 -15.46 -11.15 11.50
N PRO A 58 -15.87 -12.11 10.66
CA PRO A 58 -15.11 -13.34 10.48
C PRO A 58 -13.72 -13.05 9.90
N MET A 59 -12.70 -13.77 10.36
CA MET A 59 -11.28 -13.46 10.09
C MET A 59 -10.93 -13.59 8.61
N GLU A 60 -11.58 -14.52 7.91
CA GLU A 60 -11.52 -14.74 6.47
C GLU A 60 -11.94 -13.49 5.66
N GLN A 61 -12.87 -12.68 6.18
CA GLN A 61 -13.22 -11.39 5.57
C GLN A 61 -12.22 -10.30 5.98
N LEU A 62 -11.91 -10.18 7.27
CA LEU A 62 -11.00 -9.15 7.80
C LEU A 62 -9.60 -9.19 7.17
N LEU A 63 -9.07 -10.39 6.90
CA LEU A 63 -7.72 -10.60 6.38
C LEU A 63 -7.67 -10.85 4.86
N SER A 64 -8.81 -10.74 4.18
CA SER A 64 -8.88 -10.83 2.71
C SER A 64 -8.09 -9.70 2.01
N SER A 65 -8.22 -8.45 2.46
CA SER A 65 -7.55 -7.29 1.86
C SER A 65 -6.01 -7.38 1.91
N PRO A 66 -5.36 -7.81 3.02
CA PRO A 66 -3.95 -8.21 3.02
C PRO A 66 -3.55 -9.23 1.95
N VAL A 67 -4.34 -10.29 1.75
CA VAL A 67 -4.07 -11.36 0.77
C VAL A 67 -4.25 -10.87 -0.67
N GLN A 68 -5.34 -10.14 -0.92
CA GLN A 68 -5.62 -9.42 -2.16
C GLN A 68 -4.44 -8.51 -2.54
N LEU A 69 -3.94 -7.69 -1.61
CA LEU A 69 -2.80 -6.78 -1.85
C LEU A 69 -1.51 -7.54 -2.20
N CYS A 70 -1.20 -8.63 -1.49
CA CYS A 70 -0.02 -9.45 -1.79
C CYS A 70 -0.09 -10.04 -3.21
N LEU A 71 -1.23 -10.62 -3.58
CA LEU A 71 -1.39 -11.29 -4.88
C LEU A 71 -1.66 -10.30 -6.04
N ALA A 72 -2.10 -9.07 -5.75
CA ALA A 72 -2.05 -7.94 -6.68
C ALA A 72 -0.61 -7.58 -7.08
N VAL A 73 0.31 -7.51 -6.10
CA VAL A 73 1.74 -7.26 -6.35
C VAL A 73 2.35 -8.37 -7.21
N LEU A 74 1.97 -9.65 -6.97
CA LEU A 74 2.36 -10.75 -7.87
C LEU A 74 1.84 -10.50 -9.30
N GLY A 75 0.55 -10.18 -9.45
CA GLY A 75 -0.08 -9.86 -10.73
C GLY A 75 0.67 -8.78 -11.51
N VAL A 76 0.97 -7.63 -10.88
CA VAL A 76 1.78 -6.55 -11.48
C VAL A 76 3.15 -7.08 -11.95
N LEU A 77 3.87 -7.77 -11.08
CA LEU A 77 5.26 -8.18 -11.34
C LEU A 77 5.39 -9.18 -12.50
N THR A 78 4.39 -10.05 -12.73
CA THR A 78 4.42 -11.05 -13.83
C THR A 78 4.49 -10.43 -15.24
N ILE A 79 4.18 -9.14 -15.38
CA ILE A 79 4.43 -8.37 -16.61
C ILE A 79 5.50 -7.29 -16.42
N THR A 80 5.50 -6.54 -15.32
CA THR A 80 6.42 -5.38 -15.20
C THR A 80 7.88 -5.78 -15.02
N ALA A 81 8.17 -6.99 -14.52
CA ALA A 81 9.54 -7.53 -14.49
C ALA A 81 10.13 -7.72 -15.89
N GLU A 82 9.33 -8.11 -16.89
CA GLU A 82 9.78 -8.24 -18.28
C GLU A 82 9.99 -6.87 -18.96
N TYR A 83 9.27 -5.83 -18.52
CA TYR A 83 9.54 -4.45 -18.94
C TYR A 83 10.80 -3.89 -18.28
N ALA A 84 11.00 -4.13 -16.98
CA ALA A 84 12.16 -3.63 -16.22
C ALA A 84 13.50 -4.25 -16.68
N THR A 85 13.49 -5.53 -17.07
CA THR A 85 14.67 -6.24 -17.60
C THR A 85 14.82 -6.14 -19.13
N GLY A 86 13.83 -5.59 -19.83
CA GLY A 86 13.76 -5.59 -21.29
C GLY A 86 13.41 -6.96 -21.93
N ALA A 87 13.29 -8.03 -21.14
CA ALA A 87 12.98 -9.38 -21.59
C ALA A 87 11.65 -9.50 -22.37
N ILE A 88 10.73 -8.53 -22.20
CA ILE A 88 9.49 -8.44 -22.99
C ILE A 88 9.75 -8.42 -24.51
N ARG A 89 10.93 -7.95 -24.95
CA ARG A 89 11.34 -8.01 -26.37
C ARG A 89 11.51 -9.46 -26.83
N LEU A 90 12.16 -10.30 -26.01
CA LEU A 90 12.37 -11.72 -26.30
C LEU A 90 11.05 -12.51 -26.29
N SER A 91 10.17 -12.23 -25.32
CA SER A 91 8.81 -12.80 -25.29
C SER A 91 8.01 -12.45 -26.56
N LEU A 92 8.17 -11.24 -27.10
CA LEU A 92 7.49 -10.78 -28.32
C LEU A 92 8.16 -11.21 -29.62
N THR A 93 9.47 -11.53 -29.64
CA THR A 93 10.08 -12.19 -30.82
C THR A 93 9.70 -13.66 -30.89
N ALA A 94 9.58 -14.35 -29.75
CA ALA A 94 9.11 -15.73 -29.68
C ALA A 94 7.60 -15.87 -29.95
N VAL A 95 6.79 -14.89 -29.49
CA VAL A 95 5.33 -14.87 -29.66
C VAL A 95 4.90 -13.53 -30.28
N PRO A 96 5.04 -13.35 -31.61
CA PRO A 96 4.78 -12.06 -32.28
C PRO A 96 3.31 -11.61 -32.21
N ARG A 97 2.37 -12.54 -32.01
CA ARG A 97 0.97 -12.21 -31.73
C ARG A 97 0.82 -11.87 -30.24
N ARG A 98 0.62 -10.57 -29.94
CA ARG A 98 0.56 -10.04 -28.56
C ARG A 98 -0.55 -10.64 -27.70
N TRP A 99 -1.72 -10.91 -28.28
CA TRP A 99 -2.88 -11.45 -27.55
C TRP A 99 -2.64 -12.83 -26.94
N PRO A 100 -2.12 -13.84 -27.66
CA PRO A 100 -1.69 -15.12 -27.07
C PRO A 100 -0.72 -15.02 -25.89
N LEU A 101 0.25 -14.10 -25.92
CA LEU A 101 1.18 -13.89 -24.79
C LEU A 101 0.45 -13.33 -23.56
N LEU A 102 -0.42 -12.33 -23.75
CA LEU A 102 -1.22 -11.75 -22.68
C LEU A 102 -2.22 -12.77 -22.11
N ALA A 103 -2.96 -13.48 -22.96
CA ALA A 103 -3.91 -14.50 -22.55
C ALA A 103 -3.24 -15.63 -21.75
N ALA A 104 -2.03 -16.06 -22.13
CA ALA A 104 -1.27 -17.04 -21.37
C ALA A 104 -0.86 -16.52 -19.98
N LYS A 105 -0.38 -15.27 -19.89
CA LYS A 105 -0.11 -14.63 -18.59
C LYS A 105 -1.36 -14.50 -17.72
N THR A 106 -2.48 -14.02 -18.29
CA THR A 106 -3.78 -13.93 -17.60
C THR A 106 -4.21 -15.28 -17.05
N ALA A 107 -4.16 -16.35 -17.85
CA ALA A 107 -4.57 -17.69 -17.41
C ALA A 107 -3.64 -18.27 -16.31
N VAL A 108 -2.33 -18.09 -16.44
CA VAL A 108 -1.34 -18.55 -15.43
C VAL A 108 -1.47 -17.76 -14.13
N VAL A 109 -1.61 -16.43 -14.19
CA VAL A 109 -1.84 -15.59 -13.00
C VAL A 109 -3.15 -15.98 -12.34
N ALA A 110 -4.25 -16.07 -13.11
CA ALA A 110 -5.57 -16.44 -12.59
C ALA A 110 -5.53 -17.77 -11.83
N ALA A 111 -4.99 -18.83 -12.45
CA ALA A 111 -4.91 -20.15 -11.83
C ALA A 111 -4.08 -20.14 -10.54
N VAL A 112 -2.94 -19.44 -10.52
CA VAL A 112 -2.06 -19.35 -9.34
C VAL A 112 -2.69 -18.54 -8.22
N THR A 113 -3.28 -17.37 -8.52
CA THR A 113 -3.80 -16.48 -7.47
C THR A 113 -5.18 -16.87 -6.98
N LEU A 114 -5.98 -17.56 -7.80
CA LEU A 114 -7.17 -18.27 -7.31
C LEU A 114 -6.75 -19.40 -6.35
N ALA A 115 -5.91 -20.33 -6.79
CA ALA A 115 -5.51 -21.46 -5.95
C ALA A 115 -4.81 -21.02 -4.65
N ALA A 116 -3.93 -20.02 -4.70
CA ALA A 116 -3.29 -19.46 -3.51
C ALA A 116 -4.27 -18.68 -2.63
N GLY A 117 -5.21 -17.92 -3.22
CA GLY A 117 -6.25 -17.21 -2.51
C GLY A 117 -7.18 -18.15 -1.75
N GLU A 118 -7.74 -19.14 -2.42
CA GLU A 118 -8.58 -20.20 -1.83
C GLU A 118 -7.85 -20.94 -0.70
N VAL A 119 -6.61 -21.40 -0.93
CA VAL A 119 -5.83 -22.11 0.10
C VAL A 119 -5.59 -21.25 1.34
N VAL A 120 -5.30 -19.95 1.18
CA VAL A 120 -5.11 -19.04 2.31
C VAL A 120 -6.43 -18.72 3.02
N VAL A 121 -7.51 -18.42 2.28
CA VAL A 121 -8.83 -18.12 2.84
C VAL A 121 -9.42 -19.33 3.58
N LEU A 122 -9.33 -20.53 3.00
CA LEU A 122 -9.77 -21.77 3.63
C LEU A 122 -8.91 -22.13 4.85
N ALA A 123 -7.59 -21.89 4.80
CA ALA A 123 -6.73 -22.07 5.98
C ALA A 123 -7.07 -21.06 7.10
N ILE A 124 -7.35 -19.80 6.77
CA ILE A 124 -7.85 -18.80 7.74
C ILE A 124 -9.16 -19.28 8.37
N PHE A 125 -10.14 -19.71 7.56
CA PHE A 125 -11.42 -20.24 8.04
C PHE A 125 -11.20 -21.43 8.98
N ILE A 126 -10.51 -22.49 8.53
CA ILE A 126 -10.30 -23.72 9.30
C ILE A 126 -9.59 -23.43 10.63
N VAL A 127 -8.50 -22.65 10.60
CA VAL A 127 -7.73 -22.31 11.81
C VAL A 127 -8.53 -21.44 12.77
N SER A 128 -9.30 -20.46 12.26
CA SER A 128 -10.12 -19.59 13.11
C SER A 128 -11.24 -20.39 13.78
N ARG A 129 -12.01 -21.18 13.01
CA ARG A 129 -13.10 -22.01 13.56
C ARG A 129 -12.57 -23.07 14.56
N ALA A 130 -11.38 -23.64 14.32
CA ALA A 130 -10.72 -24.56 15.26
C ALA A 130 -10.32 -23.90 16.59
N ILE A 131 -9.90 -22.63 16.58
CA ILE A 131 -9.54 -21.87 17.79
C ILE A 131 -10.79 -21.38 18.55
N VAL A 132 -11.86 -21.00 17.83
CA VAL A 132 -13.17 -20.66 18.44
C VAL A 132 -13.78 -21.87 19.13
N GLY A 133 -13.76 -23.04 18.48
CA GLY A 133 -14.38 -24.27 18.96
C GLY A 133 -15.90 -24.12 19.12
N GLY A 134 -16.50 -24.79 20.10
CA GLY A 134 -17.94 -24.76 20.36
C GLY A 134 -18.49 -23.46 20.97
N ARG A 135 -17.76 -22.33 20.90
CA ARG A 135 -18.23 -21.06 21.48
C ARG A 135 -19.24 -20.38 20.54
N PRO A 136 -20.38 -19.86 21.05
CA PRO A 136 -21.39 -19.19 20.23
C PRO A 136 -20.99 -17.75 19.88
N ILE A 137 -19.80 -17.55 19.28
CA ILE A 137 -19.33 -16.25 18.82
C ILE A 137 -20.03 -15.92 17.49
N PRO A 138 -20.72 -14.78 17.35
CA PRO A 138 -21.36 -14.38 16.09
C PRO A 138 -20.38 -14.42 14.90
N GLY A 139 -20.89 -14.76 13.73
CA GLY A 139 -20.10 -14.97 12.50
C GLY A 139 -19.26 -16.25 12.47
N ASN A 140 -19.08 -16.97 13.59
CA ASN A 140 -18.20 -18.14 13.65
C ASN A 140 -18.95 -19.49 13.82
N THR A 141 -20.28 -19.46 14.01
CA THR A 141 -21.11 -20.65 14.24
C THR A 141 -21.68 -21.30 12.97
N ALA A 142 -21.59 -20.65 11.81
CA ALA A 142 -22.12 -21.19 10.56
C ALA A 142 -21.31 -22.39 10.04
N SER A 143 -21.98 -23.28 9.30
CA SER A 143 -21.35 -24.48 8.72
C SER A 143 -20.49 -24.16 7.50
N LEU A 144 -19.53 -25.03 7.17
CA LEU A 144 -18.77 -24.92 5.92
C LEU A 144 -19.69 -24.88 4.68
N ALA A 145 -20.75 -25.69 4.64
CA ALA A 145 -21.66 -25.73 3.50
C ALA A 145 -22.41 -24.41 3.27
N THR A 146 -22.74 -23.69 4.34
CA THR A 146 -23.38 -22.36 4.28
C THR A 146 -22.39 -21.24 3.94
N GLU A 147 -21.12 -21.38 4.32
CA GLU A 147 -20.07 -20.35 4.10
C GLU A 147 -19.33 -20.54 2.76
N LEU A 148 -19.40 -21.73 2.16
CA LEU A 148 -18.66 -22.09 0.95
C LEU A 148 -18.83 -21.09 -0.22
N PRO A 149 -20.03 -20.54 -0.53
CA PRO A 149 -20.17 -19.52 -1.57
C PRO A 149 -19.43 -18.22 -1.26
N ALA A 150 -19.37 -17.82 0.02
CA ALA A 150 -18.65 -16.62 0.45
C ALA A 150 -17.12 -16.84 0.45
N LEU A 151 -16.67 -18.03 0.87
CA LEU A 151 -15.25 -18.43 0.83
C LEU A 151 -14.72 -18.45 -0.62
N LEU A 152 -15.46 -19.08 -1.54
CA LEU A 152 -15.15 -19.06 -2.98
C LEU A 152 -15.24 -17.63 -3.56
N GLY A 153 -16.19 -16.82 -3.10
CA GLY A 153 -16.28 -15.40 -3.46
C GLY A 153 -15.02 -14.61 -3.04
N LEU A 154 -14.42 -14.92 -1.89
CA LEU A 154 -13.18 -14.33 -1.40
C LEU A 154 -11.97 -14.77 -2.25
N GLY A 155 -11.81 -16.07 -2.56
CA GLY A 155 -10.72 -16.54 -3.42
C GLY A 155 -10.83 -16.02 -4.86
N VAL A 156 -12.05 -15.95 -5.42
CA VAL A 156 -12.33 -15.28 -6.71
C VAL A 156 -12.02 -13.78 -6.65
N SER A 157 -12.32 -13.08 -5.54
CA SER A 157 -11.95 -11.66 -5.40
C SER A 157 -10.43 -11.47 -5.46
N VAL A 158 -9.65 -12.32 -4.79
CA VAL A 158 -8.18 -12.33 -4.81
C VAL A 158 -7.65 -12.56 -6.22
N MET A 159 -8.25 -13.49 -6.98
CA MET A 159 -7.92 -13.72 -8.38
C MET A 159 -8.19 -12.47 -9.25
N VAL A 160 -9.38 -11.88 -9.16
CA VAL A 160 -9.77 -10.69 -9.93
C VAL A 160 -8.85 -9.51 -9.60
N VAL A 161 -8.53 -9.30 -8.33
CA VAL A 161 -7.57 -8.29 -7.87
C VAL A 161 -6.18 -8.51 -8.47
N ALA A 162 -5.68 -9.75 -8.51
CA ALA A 162 -4.41 -10.06 -9.17
C ALA A 162 -4.43 -9.78 -10.68
N LEU A 163 -5.56 -10.03 -11.36
CA LEU A 163 -5.73 -9.71 -12.77
C LEU A 163 -5.84 -8.21 -13.04
N VAL A 164 -6.39 -7.42 -12.11
CA VAL A 164 -6.33 -5.94 -12.18
C VAL A 164 -4.90 -5.45 -11.98
N GLY A 165 -4.12 -6.06 -11.07
CA GLY A 165 -2.69 -5.81 -10.95
C GLY A 165 -1.92 -6.09 -12.25
N LEU A 166 -2.17 -7.23 -12.88
CA LEU A 166 -1.62 -7.57 -14.20
C LEU A 166 -2.05 -6.53 -15.27
N GLY A 167 -3.33 -6.15 -15.29
CA GLY A 167 -3.89 -5.15 -16.20
C GLY A 167 -3.19 -3.78 -16.07
N LEU A 168 -3.13 -3.22 -14.86
CA LEU A 168 -2.41 -1.98 -14.56
C LEU A 168 -0.92 -2.10 -14.91
N GLY A 169 -0.30 -3.25 -14.66
CA GLY A 169 1.06 -3.57 -15.07
C GLY A 169 1.27 -3.51 -16.59
N THR A 170 0.35 -4.07 -17.39
CA THR A 170 0.43 -4.02 -18.87
C THR A 170 0.20 -2.62 -19.44
N ALA A 171 -0.71 -1.85 -18.83
CA ALA A 171 -1.08 -0.51 -19.27
C ALA A 171 0.03 0.51 -18.94
N MET A 172 0.46 0.56 -17.67
CA MET A 172 1.43 1.55 -17.18
C MET A 172 2.88 1.16 -17.48
N ARG A 173 3.17 -0.14 -17.70
CA ARG A 173 4.51 -0.69 -17.99
C ARG A 173 5.58 -0.30 -16.96
N SER A 174 5.13 -0.04 -15.73
CA SER A 174 5.90 0.53 -14.63
C SER A 174 5.46 -0.16 -13.35
N THR A 175 6.36 -0.96 -12.74
CA THR A 175 6.11 -1.62 -11.45
C THR A 175 5.68 -0.61 -10.39
N ALA A 176 6.29 0.58 -10.42
CA ALA A 176 6.04 1.66 -9.48
C ALA A 176 4.58 2.14 -9.57
N GLY A 177 4.20 2.69 -10.72
CA GLY A 177 2.87 3.26 -10.94
C GLY A 177 1.76 2.22 -10.82
N ALA A 178 1.99 1.00 -11.30
CA ALA A 178 1.00 -0.07 -11.22
C ALA A 178 0.74 -0.54 -9.78
N ILE A 179 1.76 -0.65 -8.92
CA ILE A 179 1.52 -0.96 -7.50
C ILE A 179 0.87 0.24 -6.79
N CYS A 180 1.28 1.48 -7.07
CA CYS A 180 0.63 2.66 -6.49
C CYS A 180 -0.87 2.72 -6.83
N ALA A 181 -1.22 2.48 -8.11
CA ALA A 181 -2.60 2.41 -8.57
C ALA A 181 -3.38 1.25 -7.93
N VAL A 182 -2.74 0.09 -7.77
CA VAL A 182 -3.29 -1.05 -7.01
C VAL A 182 -3.64 -0.65 -5.58
N VAL A 183 -2.74 -0.04 -4.80
CA VAL A 183 -3.07 0.24 -3.37
C VAL A 183 -4.04 1.40 -3.20
N ALA A 184 -3.97 2.42 -4.08
CA ALA A 184 -4.98 3.47 -4.11
C ALA A 184 -6.39 2.91 -4.32
N LEU A 185 -6.53 1.89 -5.18
CA LEU A 185 -7.80 1.23 -5.49
C LEU A 185 -8.22 0.16 -4.46
N LEU A 186 -7.27 -0.58 -3.86
CA LEU A 186 -7.55 -1.69 -2.93
C LEU A 186 -7.65 -1.31 -1.46
N VAL A 187 -7.02 -0.21 -1.01
CA VAL A 187 -7.06 0.19 0.40
C VAL A 187 -7.66 1.58 0.56
N VAL A 188 -7.19 2.56 -0.21
CA VAL A 188 -7.59 3.96 0.04
C VAL A 188 -9.01 4.26 -0.46
N LEU A 189 -9.40 3.74 -1.63
CA LEU A 189 -10.76 3.92 -2.14
C LEU A 189 -11.83 3.23 -1.25
N PRO A 190 -11.59 2.03 -0.68
CA PRO A 190 -12.43 1.44 0.36
C PRO A 190 -12.45 2.20 1.70
N THR A 191 -11.35 2.79 2.18
CA THR A 191 -11.41 3.62 3.41
C THR A 191 -12.17 4.93 3.18
N ILE A 192 -12.21 5.42 1.93
CA ILE A 192 -12.99 6.59 1.52
C ILE A 192 -14.48 6.27 1.35
N ALA A 193 -14.86 5.10 0.84
CA ALA A 193 -16.25 4.81 0.47
C ALA A 193 -17.30 5.02 1.60
N PRO A 194 -17.06 4.63 2.88
CA PRO A 194 -17.98 4.92 3.99
C PRO A 194 -18.11 6.41 4.34
N LEU A 195 -17.12 7.22 3.96
CA LEU A 195 -17.04 8.66 4.23
C LEU A 195 -17.81 9.49 3.19
N VAL A 196 -18.28 8.85 2.11
CA VAL A 196 -19.09 9.52 1.08
C VAL A 196 -20.58 9.35 1.40
N PRO A 197 -21.35 10.44 1.66
CA PRO A 197 -22.74 10.35 2.07
C PRO A 197 -23.67 9.69 1.03
N ALA A 198 -24.83 9.25 1.52
CA ALA A 198 -25.87 8.64 0.69
C ALA A 198 -26.38 9.63 -0.39
N PRO A 199 -26.70 9.16 -1.61
CA PRO A 199 -26.73 7.75 -2.04
C PRO A 199 -25.37 7.18 -2.49
N TRP A 200 -24.27 7.93 -2.39
CA TRP A 200 -23.03 7.59 -3.08
C TRP A 200 -22.10 6.65 -2.32
N GLY A 201 -22.05 6.67 -0.99
CA GLY A 201 -21.21 5.73 -0.21
C GLY A 201 -21.51 4.26 -0.49
N GLY A 202 -22.78 3.89 -0.54
CA GLY A 202 -23.20 2.54 -0.94
C GLY A 202 -22.87 2.19 -2.39
N ARG A 203 -22.97 3.17 -3.31
CA ARG A 203 -22.66 2.99 -4.74
C ARG A 203 -21.15 2.86 -5.00
N LEU A 204 -20.33 3.64 -4.31
CA LEU A 204 -18.87 3.51 -4.34
C LEU A 204 -18.45 2.20 -3.67
N GLY A 205 -18.99 1.89 -2.50
CA GLY A 205 -18.78 0.62 -1.81
C GLY A 205 -19.07 -0.60 -2.69
N ALA A 206 -20.11 -0.56 -3.52
CA ALA A 206 -20.42 -1.61 -4.49
C ALA A 206 -19.40 -1.73 -5.65
N VAL A 207 -18.67 -0.66 -6.00
CA VAL A 207 -17.66 -0.71 -7.09
C VAL A 207 -16.26 -1.06 -6.57
N MET A 208 -16.06 -1.15 -5.25
CA MET A 208 -14.77 -1.49 -4.65
C MET A 208 -14.40 -2.97 -4.87
N LEU A 209 -13.22 -3.22 -5.45
CA LEU A 209 -12.71 -4.60 -5.67
C LEU A 209 -12.69 -5.48 -4.40
N PRO A 210 -12.33 -4.99 -3.20
CA PRO A 210 -12.41 -5.81 -1.99
C PRO A 210 -13.83 -6.30 -1.66
N ASN A 211 -14.88 -5.58 -2.07
CA ASN A 211 -16.27 -5.91 -1.77
C ASN A 211 -16.91 -6.88 -2.79
N LEU A 212 -16.17 -7.35 -3.80
CA LEU A 212 -16.69 -8.26 -4.83
C LEU A 212 -17.25 -9.56 -4.22
N ALA A 213 -16.61 -10.07 -3.17
CA ALA A 213 -17.00 -11.32 -2.51
C ALA A 213 -18.42 -11.26 -1.90
N GLY A 214 -18.78 -10.14 -1.24
CA GLY A 214 -20.10 -9.95 -0.65
C GLY A 214 -21.22 -9.75 -1.68
N GLN A 215 -20.86 -9.30 -2.90
CA GLN A 215 -21.80 -9.12 -4.01
C GLN A 215 -22.04 -10.44 -4.75
N LEU A 216 -20.99 -11.23 -4.98
CA LEU A 216 -21.09 -12.61 -5.48
C LEU A 216 -21.93 -13.50 -4.55
N ALA A 217 -21.96 -13.18 -3.24
CA ALA A 217 -22.84 -13.81 -2.24
C ALA A 217 -24.29 -13.28 -2.23
N GLY A 218 -24.72 -12.46 -3.19
CA GLY A 218 -26.13 -12.15 -3.44
C GLY A 218 -26.61 -10.72 -3.11
N HIS A 219 -25.72 -9.76 -2.86
CA HIS A 219 -26.11 -8.35 -2.67
C HIS A 219 -25.87 -7.53 -3.95
N ALA A 220 -26.92 -6.91 -4.49
CA ALA A 220 -26.99 -6.52 -5.91
C ALA A 220 -26.61 -5.05 -6.24
N GLY A 221 -25.94 -4.85 -7.38
CA GLY A 221 -25.71 -3.56 -8.05
C GLY A 221 -24.86 -3.72 -9.32
N THR A 222 -25.19 -3.01 -10.41
CA THR A 222 -24.60 -3.23 -11.77
C THR A 222 -24.15 -1.93 -12.51
N PRO A 223 -23.29 -2.00 -13.55
CA PRO A 223 -22.28 -0.94 -13.83
C PRO A 223 -22.16 -0.39 -15.28
N SER A 224 -21.35 0.68 -15.49
CA SER A 224 -20.54 1.06 -16.71
C SER A 224 -20.03 2.53 -16.62
N GLY A 225 -18.95 3.03 -17.27
CA GLY A 225 -17.87 2.45 -18.12
C GLY A 225 -16.73 3.46 -18.53
N ALA A 226 -15.65 2.93 -19.15
CA ALA A 226 -14.38 3.47 -19.74
C ALA A 226 -14.31 4.88 -20.44
N ALA A 227 -13.19 5.53 -20.86
CA ALA A 227 -11.68 5.50 -20.74
C ALA A 227 -11.09 6.82 -21.39
N VAL A 228 -9.86 7.11 -21.93
CA VAL A 228 -8.56 6.49 -22.39
C VAL A 228 -7.46 7.63 -22.53
N VAL A 229 -6.14 7.36 -22.72
CA VAL A 229 -5.08 8.05 -23.59
C VAL A 229 -3.58 7.78 -23.13
N LEU A 230 -2.55 8.04 -23.98
CA LEU A 230 -1.11 7.58 -23.95
C LEU A 230 -0.08 8.77 -24.02
N ALA A 231 1.27 8.72 -24.02
CA ALA A 231 2.40 7.72 -24.11
C ALA A 231 3.65 8.23 -23.29
N GLY A 232 4.99 8.07 -23.53
CA GLY A 232 5.92 7.32 -24.43
C GLY A 232 7.41 7.84 -24.33
N GLY A 233 8.48 7.02 -24.56
CA GLY A 233 9.89 7.47 -24.90
C GLY A 233 11.10 7.26 -23.91
N THR A 234 12.16 6.48 -24.23
CA THR A 234 13.19 5.94 -23.25
C THR A 234 14.68 6.18 -23.60
N ALA A 235 15.63 5.97 -22.65
CA ALA A 235 17.13 5.97 -22.72
C ALA A 235 17.85 7.32 -22.38
N GLY A 236 19.16 7.43 -22.10
CA GLY A 236 20.31 6.47 -22.08
C GLY A 236 21.57 6.99 -21.30
N VAL A 237 22.71 6.27 -21.34
CA VAL A 237 23.88 6.37 -20.39
C VAL A 237 25.09 7.19 -20.91
N GLY A 238 25.89 7.81 -20.02
CA GLY A 238 27.28 8.27 -20.29
C GLY A 238 27.97 8.99 -19.09
N SER A 239 29.30 8.88 -18.92
CA SER A 239 30.07 9.50 -17.79
C SER A 239 31.61 9.55 -18.02
N PRO A 240 32.33 10.48 -17.35
CA PRO A 240 33.70 10.25 -16.87
C PRO A 240 33.92 10.63 -15.38
N LEU A 241 35.18 10.58 -14.91
CA LEU A 241 35.62 10.50 -13.50
C LEU A 241 36.01 11.85 -12.85
N LEU A 242 35.93 11.96 -11.51
CA LEU A 242 36.54 13.02 -10.68
C LEU A 242 37.00 12.48 -9.30
N SER A 243 37.88 13.24 -8.63
CA SER A 243 38.56 12.95 -7.36
C SER A 243 37.88 13.59 -6.12
N PRO A 244 38.25 13.21 -4.88
CA PRO A 244 37.70 13.84 -3.66
C PRO A 244 38.34 15.22 -3.39
N PRO A 245 37.63 16.17 -2.75
CA PRO A 245 36.35 16.02 -2.05
C PRO A 245 35.09 16.18 -2.91
N GLU A 246 35.24 16.63 -4.16
CA GLU A 246 34.12 16.93 -5.08
C GLU A 246 33.18 15.73 -5.30
N ALA A 247 33.72 14.52 -5.14
CA ALA A 247 33.00 13.25 -5.17
C ALA A 247 31.65 13.22 -4.43
N LEU A 248 31.50 13.82 -3.23
CA LEU A 248 30.21 13.75 -2.52
C LEU A 248 29.12 14.60 -3.23
N LEU A 249 29.49 15.80 -3.69
CA LEU A 249 28.60 16.67 -4.46
C LEU A 249 28.31 16.07 -5.85
N GLY A 250 29.31 15.47 -6.50
CA GLY A 250 29.15 14.74 -7.75
C GLY A 250 28.19 13.54 -7.63
N VAL A 251 28.29 12.75 -6.55
CA VAL A 251 27.37 11.64 -6.31
C VAL A 251 25.95 12.14 -6.01
N LEU A 252 25.78 13.16 -5.16
CA LEU A 252 24.48 13.81 -4.92
C LEU A 252 23.84 14.34 -6.22
N ALA A 253 24.62 15.02 -7.07
CA ALA A 253 24.18 15.49 -8.37
C ALA A 253 23.80 14.32 -9.29
N SER A 254 24.56 13.22 -9.29
CA SER A 254 24.25 12.03 -10.08
C SER A 254 22.94 11.37 -9.65
N GLU A 255 22.67 11.25 -8.35
CA GLU A 255 21.42 10.70 -7.82
C GLU A 255 20.24 11.64 -8.10
N TRP A 256 20.44 12.96 -8.01
CA TRP A 256 19.42 13.95 -8.40
C TRP A 256 19.08 13.86 -9.89
N VAL A 257 20.07 13.69 -10.77
CA VAL A 257 19.88 13.48 -12.22
C VAL A 257 19.20 12.14 -12.50
N LYS A 258 19.55 11.06 -11.80
CA LYS A 258 18.84 9.77 -11.88
C LYS A 258 17.36 9.96 -11.53
N VAL A 259 17.05 10.52 -10.36
CA VAL A 259 15.66 10.70 -9.90
C VAL A 259 14.87 11.59 -10.86
N ARG A 260 15.45 12.68 -11.39
CA ARG A 260 14.79 13.57 -12.37
C ARG A 260 14.58 12.94 -13.76
N SER A 261 15.50 12.09 -14.23
CA SER A 261 15.42 11.46 -15.56
C SER A 261 14.60 10.17 -15.59
N VAL A 262 14.51 9.45 -14.47
CA VAL A 262 13.84 8.16 -14.38
C VAL A 262 12.31 8.32 -14.40
N ARG A 263 11.69 7.71 -15.40
CA ARG A 263 10.22 7.74 -15.62
C ARG A 263 9.39 7.24 -14.44
N SER A 264 9.87 6.24 -13.71
CA SER A 264 9.12 5.71 -12.57
C SER A 264 8.98 6.74 -11.45
N THR A 265 9.94 7.66 -11.27
CA THR A 265 9.83 8.79 -10.34
C THR A 265 8.58 9.62 -10.64
N TRP A 266 8.45 10.07 -11.90
CA TRP A 266 7.31 10.89 -12.32
C TRP A 266 5.98 10.14 -12.20
N TRP A 267 5.95 8.82 -12.44
CA TRP A 267 4.77 8.00 -12.18
C TRP A 267 4.44 7.86 -10.68
N THR A 268 5.43 7.72 -9.78
CA THR A 268 5.18 7.71 -8.33
C THR A 268 4.74 9.08 -7.80
N LEU A 269 5.30 10.17 -8.31
CA LEU A 269 4.91 11.53 -7.95
C LEU A 269 3.50 11.86 -8.47
N ALA A 270 3.16 11.45 -9.70
CA ALA A 270 1.82 11.61 -10.25
C ALA A 270 0.78 10.75 -9.51
N ALA A 271 1.14 9.53 -9.08
CA ALA A 271 0.25 8.70 -8.26
C ALA A 271 0.00 9.30 -6.87
N ALA A 272 1.03 9.88 -6.23
CA ALA A 272 0.88 10.64 -5.00
C ALA A 272 -0.02 11.89 -5.22
N GLY A 273 0.23 12.64 -6.31
CA GLY A 273 -0.54 13.82 -6.69
C GLY A 273 -2.01 13.51 -7.00
N ALA A 274 -2.31 12.34 -7.56
CA ALA A 274 -3.68 11.85 -7.75
C ALA A 274 -4.44 11.67 -6.41
N GLY A 275 -3.73 11.38 -5.32
CA GLY A 275 -4.31 11.41 -3.97
C GLY A 275 -4.69 12.81 -3.51
N GLY A 276 -3.87 13.82 -3.84
CA GLY A 276 -4.22 15.23 -3.67
C GLY A 276 -5.47 15.63 -4.46
N LEU A 277 -5.55 15.24 -5.74
CA LEU A 277 -6.74 15.46 -6.58
C LEU A 277 -7.98 14.77 -6.01
N LEU A 278 -7.84 13.54 -5.47
CA LEU A 278 -8.95 12.82 -4.84
C LEU A 278 -9.49 13.55 -3.60
N ALA A 279 -8.62 14.11 -2.75
CA ALA A 279 -9.07 14.94 -1.62
C ALA A 279 -9.81 16.22 -2.07
N VAL A 280 -9.33 16.88 -3.13
CA VAL A 280 -10.01 18.05 -3.73
C VAL A 280 -11.38 17.68 -4.32
N LEU A 281 -11.51 16.53 -4.98
CA LEU A 281 -12.79 16.01 -5.48
C LEU A 281 -13.75 15.65 -4.34
N LEU A 282 -13.25 15.07 -3.24
CA LEU A 282 -14.05 14.81 -2.03
C LEU A 282 -14.52 16.10 -1.36
N ALA A 283 -13.67 17.13 -1.28
CA ALA A 283 -14.04 18.44 -0.76
C ALA A 283 -15.12 19.13 -1.61
N TRP A 284 -14.98 19.09 -2.95
CA TRP A 284 -16.00 19.59 -3.88
C TRP A 284 -17.33 18.86 -3.75
N TYR A 285 -17.29 17.53 -3.77
CA TYR A 285 -18.48 16.70 -3.61
C TYR A 285 -19.16 16.97 -2.25
N SER A 286 -18.39 17.14 -1.18
CA SER A 286 -18.88 17.43 0.18
C SER A 286 -19.52 18.81 0.30
N ALA A 287 -18.94 19.81 -0.35
CA ALA A 287 -19.50 21.15 -0.46
C ALA A 287 -20.85 21.12 -1.20
N SER A 288 -20.91 20.47 -2.37
CA SER A 288 -22.15 20.30 -3.14
C SER A 288 -23.23 19.50 -2.40
N TYR A 289 -22.84 18.44 -1.66
CA TYR A 289 -23.75 17.68 -0.82
C TYR A 289 -24.32 18.54 0.31
N TRP A 290 -23.46 19.28 1.02
CA TRP A 290 -23.87 20.15 2.13
C TRP A 290 -24.90 21.17 1.70
N ASP A 291 -24.69 21.84 0.56
CA ASP A 291 -25.56 22.91 0.09
C ASP A 291 -26.97 22.38 -0.24
N GLY A 292 -27.08 21.17 -0.80
CA GLY A 292 -28.35 20.48 -1.06
C GLY A 292 -28.95 19.72 0.14
N ALA A 293 -28.21 19.54 1.24
CA ALA A 293 -28.65 18.73 2.38
C ALA A 293 -29.63 19.45 3.32
N SER A 294 -30.61 18.70 3.86
CA SER A 294 -31.51 19.19 4.91
C SER A 294 -30.77 19.40 6.24
N ALA A 295 -31.33 20.23 7.14
CA ALA A 295 -30.72 20.52 8.44
C ALA A 295 -30.39 19.26 9.27
N GLN A 296 -31.27 18.24 9.24
CA GLN A 296 -31.06 16.96 9.93
C GLN A 296 -29.94 16.12 9.28
N ALA A 297 -29.83 16.13 7.95
CA ALA A 297 -28.73 15.46 7.24
C ALA A 297 -27.38 16.15 7.54
N ARG A 298 -27.36 17.49 7.58
CA ARG A 298 -26.17 18.29 7.93
C ARG A 298 -25.60 17.96 9.31
N GLN A 299 -26.43 17.68 10.32
CA GLN A 299 -25.98 17.28 11.67
C GLN A 299 -25.17 15.97 11.69
N HIS A 300 -25.50 15.06 10.77
CA HIS A 300 -24.87 13.74 10.65
C HIS A 300 -23.71 13.72 9.65
N PHE A 301 -23.54 14.79 8.88
CA PHE A 301 -22.48 14.88 7.87
C PHE A 301 -21.15 15.33 8.49
N ALA A 302 -20.10 14.60 8.12
CA ALA A 302 -18.71 14.91 8.45
C ALA A 302 -17.85 14.65 7.22
N LEU A 303 -16.82 15.46 7.02
CA LEU A 303 -15.80 15.22 6.02
C LEU A 303 -14.49 14.92 6.75
N THR A 304 -13.87 13.77 6.48
CA THR A 304 -12.55 13.44 7.04
C THR A 304 -11.53 14.48 6.61
N PRO A 305 -10.59 14.89 7.50
CA PRO A 305 -9.50 15.80 7.13
C PRO A 305 -8.72 15.31 5.90
N SER A 306 -8.17 16.24 5.11
CA SER A 306 -7.43 15.87 3.88
C SER A 306 -6.09 15.18 4.17
N ALA A 307 -5.45 15.49 5.30
CA ALA A 307 -4.08 15.06 5.58
C ALA A 307 -3.89 13.53 5.63
N PRO A 308 -4.74 12.73 6.32
CA PRO A 308 -4.62 11.27 6.28
C PRO A 308 -4.87 10.69 4.89
N VAL A 309 -5.91 11.14 4.18
CA VAL A 309 -6.28 10.63 2.85
C VAL A 309 -5.15 10.82 1.84
N VAL A 310 -4.57 12.01 1.79
CA VAL A 310 -3.46 12.35 0.89
C VAL A 310 -2.16 11.72 1.38
N GLY A 311 -1.91 11.75 2.69
CA GLY A 311 -0.72 11.21 3.34
C GLY A 311 -0.56 9.71 3.14
N TRP A 312 -1.63 8.92 3.29
CA TRP A 312 -1.66 7.49 3.04
C TRP A 312 -1.24 7.11 1.61
N ILE A 313 -1.76 7.82 0.61
CA ILE A 313 -1.40 7.60 -0.80
C ILE A 313 0.07 7.99 -1.02
N ALA A 314 0.49 9.15 -0.51
CA ALA A 314 1.86 9.65 -0.66
C ALA A 314 2.91 8.75 0.04
N GLN A 315 2.63 8.28 1.27
CA GLN A 315 3.51 7.37 2.03
C GLN A 315 3.89 6.15 1.19
N LEU A 316 2.90 5.44 0.64
CA LEU A 316 3.14 4.26 -0.20
C LEU A 316 3.79 4.60 -1.54
N CYS A 317 3.32 5.65 -2.22
CA CYS A 317 3.89 6.03 -3.51
C CYS A 317 5.38 6.37 -3.38
N LEU A 318 5.77 7.06 -2.31
CA LEU A 318 7.15 7.50 -2.12
C LEU A 318 8.00 6.45 -1.37
N ALA A 319 7.41 5.52 -0.62
CA ALA A 319 8.05 4.27 -0.21
C ALA A 319 8.45 3.41 -1.42
N VAL A 320 7.56 3.29 -2.42
CA VAL A 320 7.86 2.58 -3.68
C VAL A 320 8.95 3.30 -4.49
N LEU A 321 8.95 4.65 -4.52
CA LEU A 321 10.07 5.44 -5.06
C LEU A 321 11.38 5.10 -4.32
N GLY A 322 11.37 5.10 -2.99
CA GLY A 322 12.51 4.79 -2.14
C GLY A 322 13.10 3.40 -2.40
N VAL A 323 12.25 2.36 -2.46
CA VAL A 323 12.68 1.00 -2.85
C VAL A 323 13.40 1.03 -4.20
N LEU A 324 12.78 1.66 -5.21
CA LEU A 324 13.28 1.67 -6.58
C LEU A 324 14.57 2.48 -6.76
N ALA A 325 14.83 3.49 -5.91
CA ALA A 325 16.08 4.25 -5.89
C ALA A 325 17.33 3.38 -5.60
N VAL A 326 17.13 2.16 -5.09
CA VAL A 326 18.18 1.14 -4.91
C VAL A 326 17.92 -0.12 -5.75
N THR A 327 16.72 -0.69 -5.71
CA THR A 327 16.48 -2.02 -6.33
C THR A 327 16.51 -2.01 -7.86
N SER A 328 16.35 -0.84 -8.51
CA SER A 328 16.53 -0.73 -9.96
C SER A 328 17.97 -0.99 -10.40
N GLU A 329 18.97 -0.60 -9.59
CA GLU A 329 20.39 -0.82 -9.87
C GLU A 329 20.80 -2.29 -9.65
N TYR A 330 20.18 -2.96 -8.67
CA TYR A 330 20.30 -4.42 -8.51
C TYR A 330 19.60 -5.18 -9.66
N ALA A 331 18.38 -4.79 -10.05
CA ALA A 331 17.61 -5.45 -11.10
C ALA A 331 18.21 -5.32 -12.50
N THR A 332 18.97 -4.26 -12.76
CA THR A 332 19.70 -4.04 -14.03
C THR A 332 21.19 -4.39 -13.96
N GLY A 333 21.71 -4.72 -12.76
CA GLY A 333 23.13 -5.04 -12.53
C GLY A 333 24.08 -3.84 -12.57
N THR A 334 23.57 -2.61 -12.73
CA THR A 334 24.33 -1.35 -12.72
C THR A 334 24.83 -0.95 -11.33
N ILE A 335 24.38 -1.62 -10.27
CA ILE A 335 24.95 -1.46 -8.93
C ILE A 335 26.46 -1.75 -8.91
N ARG A 336 26.94 -2.69 -9.73
CA ARG A 336 28.37 -3.01 -9.85
C ARG A 336 29.18 -1.88 -10.48
N THR A 337 28.69 -1.26 -11.55
CA THR A 337 29.36 -0.12 -12.18
C THR A 337 29.28 1.13 -11.31
N THR A 338 28.18 1.30 -10.57
CA THR A 338 28.02 2.39 -9.58
C THR A 338 29.02 2.24 -8.43
N LEU A 339 29.19 1.04 -7.86
CA LEU A 339 30.18 0.78 -6.80
C LEU A 339 31.63 0.82 -7.29
N ALA A 340 31.89 0.50 -8.57
CA ALA A 340 33.21 0.66 -9.17
C ALA A 340 33.59 2.15 -9.39
N ALA A 341 32.61 3.00 -9.72
CA ALA A 341 32.81 4.44 -9.82
C ALA A 341 32.83 5.16 -8.46
N VAL A 342 32.11 4.62 -7.46
CA VAL A 342 31.97 5.20 -6.11
C VAL A 342 32.31 4.12 -5.06
N PRO A 343 33.61 3.87 -4.77
CA PRO A 343 34.03 2.83 -3.83
C PRO A 343 33.57 3.10 -2.38
N GLY A 344 33.29 4.36 -2.05
CA GLY A 344 32.76 4.78 -0.75
C GLY A 344 31.30 4.37 -0.52
N ARG A 345 31.05 3.09 -0.21
CA ARG A 345 29.71 2.53 0.13
C ARG A 345 28.86 3.43 1.06
N PRO A 346 29.36 3.96 2.21
CA PRO A 346 28.59 4.88 3.05
C PRO A 346 28.24 6.20 2.36
N GLY A 347 29.13 6.74 1.53
CA GLY A 347 28.88 7.98 0.77
C GLY A 347 27.80 7.81 -0.30
N LEU A 348 27.82 6.70 -1.03
CA LEU A 348 26.78 6.35 -2.02
C LEU A 348 25.41 6.19 -1.35
N LEU A 349 25.32 5.43 -0.25
CA LEU A 349 24.06 5.24 0.46
C LEU A 349 23.57 6.55 1.11
N GLY A 350 24.47 7.33 1.71
CA GLY A 350 24.16 8.64 2.28
C GLY A 350 23.62 9.64 1.24
N ALA A 351 24.19 9.66 0.03
CA ALA A 351 23.69 10.49 -1.06
C ALA A 351 22.30 10.05 -1.54
N LYS A 352 22.06 8.74 -1.69
CA LYS A 352 20.72 8.18 -2.01
C LYS A 352 19.69 8.53 -0.94
N VAL A 353 20.06 8.41 0.34
CA VAL A 353 19.22 8.79 1.49
C VAL A 353 18.89 10.28 1.44
N ALA A 354 19.88 11.15 1.24
CA ALA A 354 19.66 12.60 1.16
C ALA A 354 18.74 12.99 0.00
N VAL A 355 18.97 12.46 -1.21
CA VAL A 355 18.14 12.76 -2.39
C VAL A 355 16.71 12.23 -2.21
N VAL A 356 16.53 11.00 -1.73
CA VAL A 356 15.18 10.44 -1.49
C VAL A 356 14.47 11.17 -0.35
N ALA A 357 15.17 11.58 0.72
CA ALA A 357 14.60 12.38 1.80
C ALA A 357 14.08 13.73 1.29
N VAL A 358 14.92 14.50 0.58
CA VAL A 358 14.54 15.81 0.03
C VAL A 358 13.39 15.69 -0.96
N VAL A 359 13.45 14.73 -1.90
CA VAL A 359 12.38 14.54 -2.89
C VAL A 359 11.07 14.11 -2.22
N ALA A 360 11.11 13.20 -1.26
CA ALA A 360 9.90 12.71 -0.59
C ALA A 360 9.28 13.77 0.34
N LEU A 361 10.10 14.52 1.08
CA LEU A 361 9.62 15.59 1.96
C LEU A 361 9.03 16.75 1.14
N VAL A 362 9.75 17.26 0.13
CA VAL A 362 9.30 18.40 -0.68
C VAL A 362 8.06 18.04 -1.50
N ALA A 363 8.04 16.87 -2.15
CA ALA A 363 6.86 16.45 -2.91
C ALA A 363 5.67 16.10 -2.00
N GLY A 364 5.91 15.42 -0.88
CA GLY A 364 4.87 15.08 0.10
C GLY A 364 4.20 16.33 0.65
N LEU A 365 4.99 17.29 1.14
CA LEU A 365 4.49 18.57 1.64
C LEU A 365 3.78 19.38 0.55
N ALA A 366 4.33 19.46 -0.66
CA ALA A 366 3.70 20.20 -1.76
C ALA A 366 2.32 19.62 -2.12
N ILE A 367 2.18 18.30 -2.18
CA ILE A 367 0.90 17.63 -2.47
C ILE A 367 -0.08 17.80 -1.31
N LEU A 368 0.37 17.64 -0.06
CA LEU A 368 -0.44 17.82 1.15
C LEU A 368 -0.98 19.25 1.26
N PHE A 369 -0.11 20.26 1.20
CA PHE A 369 -0.53 21.67 1.29
C PHE A 369 -1.40 22.09 0.09
N ALA A 370 -1.07 21.69 -1.14
CA ALA A 370 -1.91 22.01 -2.30
C ALA A 370 -3.32 21.42 -2.18
N ALA A 371 -3.43 20.14 -1.77
CA ALA A 371 -4.70 19.48 -1.53
C ALA A 371 -5.48 20.11 -0.37
N PHE A 372 -4.80 20.46 0.73
CA PHE A 372 -5.39 21.14 1.88
C PHE A 372 -5.96 22.52 1.50
N PHE A 373 -5.15 23.41 0.90
CA PHE A 373 -5.60 24.75 0.55
C PHE A 373 -6.71 24.74 -0.50
N ALA A 374 -6.63 23.86 -1.51
CA ALA A 374 -7.71 23.69 -2.48
C ALA A 374 -9.00 23.17 -1.83
N SER A 375 -8.90 22.18 -0.92
CA SER A 375 -10.06 21.68 -0.18
C SER A 375 -10.69 22.76 0.71
N HIS A 376 -9.86 23.51 1.45
CA HIS A 376 -10.31 24.59 2.33
C HIS A 376 -10.98 25.73 1.56
N TRP A 377 -10.43 26.11 0.40
CA TRP A 377 -11.03 27.12 -0.49
C TRP A 377 -12.41 26.68 -1.04
N ILE A 378 -12.54 25.40 -1.39
CA ILE A 378 -13.80 24.81 -1.89
C ILE A 378 -14.86 24.69 -0.78
N ILE A 379 -14.46 24.28 0.42
CA ILE A 379 -15.35 24.12 1.59
C ILE A 379 -15.80 25.48 2.13
N GLY A 380 -14.91 26.47 2.14
CA GLY A 380 -15.21 27.84 2.60
C GLY A 380 -15.76 27.87 4.03
N ALA A 381 -16.71 28.76 4.29
CA ALA A 381 -17.31 28.95 5.62
C ALA A 381 -18.34 27.89 6.04
N ARG A 382 -18.41 26.72 5.36
CA ARG A 382 -19.35 25.64 5.73
C ARG A 382 -18.87 24.96 7.02
N PRO A 383 -19.68 24.89 8.09
CA PRO A 383 -19.28 24.28 9.36
C PRO A 383 -19.34 22.74 9.29
N LEU A 384 -18.56 22.15 8.38
CA LEU A 384 -18.42 20.70 8.27
C LEU A 384 -17.68 20.17 9.50
N ARG A 385 -18.17 19.06 10.08
CA ARG A 385 -17.50 18.42 11.22
C ARG A 385 -16.09 18.01 10.80
N PHE A 386 -15.12 18.30 11.67
CA PHE A 386 -13.67 18.18 11.46
C PHE A 386 -13.00 19.20 10.51
N TRP A 387 -13.71 20.21 10.01
CA TRP A 387 -13.14 21.31 9.19
C TRP A 387 -13.35 22.71 9.78
N THR A 388 -13.82 22.81 11.02
CA THR A 388 -14.02 24.06 11.76
C THR A 388 -12.74 24.57 12.46
N ALA A 389 -11.60 23.89 12.30
CA ALA A 389 -10.33 24.32 12.86
C ALA A 389 -9.74 25.51 12.05
N PRO A 390 -9.07 26.47 12.70
CA PRO A 390 -8.36 27.53 11.98
C PRO A 390 -7.14 26.95 11.24
N VAL A 391 -6.81 27.53 10.08
CA VAL A 391 -5.68 27.08 9.23
C VAL A 391 -4.35 26.95 10.01
N SER A 392 -4.12 27.77 11.03
CA SER A 392 -2.95 27.69 11.90
C SER A 392 -2.83 26.38 12.70
N ALA A 393 -3.95 25.75 13.06
CA ALA A 393 -3.96 24.45 13.74
C ALA A 393 -3.68 23.27 12.78
N GLU A 394 -3.95 23.44 11.49
CA GLU A 394 -3.73 22.42 10.46
C GLU A 394 -2.27 22.39 9.96
N ILE A 395 -1.51 23.49 10.07
CA ILE A 395 -0.11 23.54 9.62
C ILE A 395 0.77 22.46 10.29
N PRO A 396 0.75 22.26 11.63
CA PRO A 396 1.48 21.16 12.28
C PRO A 396 1.05 19.77 11.79
N VAL A 397 -0.24 19.59 11.44
CA VAL A 397 -0.77 18.34 10.91
C VAL A 397 -0.18 18.07 9.51
N GLN A 398 -0.27 19.02 8.58
CA GLN A 398 0.28 18.85 7.22
C GLN A 398 1.80 18.63 7.25
N LEU A 399 2.54 19.33 8.11
CA LEU A 399 3.98 19.11 8.32
C LEU A 399 4.29 17.69 8.81
N SER A 400 3.54 17.20 9.80
CA SER A 400 3.75 15.87 10.39
C SER A 400 3.45 14.73 9.41
N TRP A 401 2.41 14.88 8.58
CA TRP A 401 2.14 13.94 7.49
C TRP A 401 3.25 13.98 6.42
N GLY A 402 3.80 15.16 6.08
CA GLY A 402 4.93 15.28 5.16
C GLY A 402 6.21 14.61 5.66
N VAL A 403 6.53 14.75 6.96
CA VAL A 403 7.64 14.02 7.61
C VAL A 403 7.39 12.51 7.58
N SER A 404 6.15 12.06 7.83
CA SER A 404 5.80 10.63 7.73
C SER A 404 5.97 10.08 6.30
N VAL A 405 5.58 10.83 5.26
CA VAL A 405 5.83 10.47 3.85
C VAL A 405 7.33 10.30 3.56
N MET A 406 8.16 11.21 4.06
CA MET A 406 9.63 11.10 3.96
C MET A 406 10.16 9.85 4.69
N VAL A 407 9.67 9.57 5.89
CA VAL A 407 10.07 8.40 6.69
C VAL A 407 9.72 7.09 5.96
N PHE A 408 8.52 6.98 5.39
CA PHE A 408 8.14 5.83 4.57
C PHE A 408 9.00 5.67 3.30
N ALA A 409 9.41 6.78 2.66
CA ALA A 409 10.36 6.74 1.56
C ALA A 409 11.74 6.17 1.97
N LEU A 410 12.25 6.57 3.14
CA LEU A 410 13.53 6.08 3.66
C LEU A 410 13.46 4.63 4.19
N ILE A 411 12.34 4.21 4.78
CA ILE A 411 12.08 2.80 5.11
C ILE A 411 12.07 1.96 3.83
N GLY A 412 11.40 2.42 2.76
CA GLY A 412 11.41 1.77 1.45
C GLY A 412 12.82 1.63 0.87
N LEU A 413 13.63 2.69 0.92
CA LEU A 413 15.04 2.66 0.50
C LEU A 413 15.87 1.64 1.30
N GLY A 414 15.74 1.64 2.63
CA GLY A 414 16.45 0.71 3.51
C GLY A 414 16.07 -0.75 3.24
N LEU A 415 14.77 -1.06 3.15
CA LEU A 415 14.27 -2.39 2.80
C LEU A 415 14.69 -2.81 1.38
N GLY A 416 14.73 -1.87 0.43
CA GLY A 416 15.24 -2.10 -0.93
C GLY A 416 16.71 -2.52 -0.96
N ALA A 417 17.56 -1.83 -0.20
CA ALA A 417 18.98 -2.15 -0.05
C ALA A 417 19.23 -3.45 0.74
N LEU A 418 18.46 -3.70 1.81
CA LEU A 418 18.52 -4.91 2.62
C LEU A 418 18.15 -6.18 1.85
N LEU A 419 17.04 -6.13 1.10
CA LEU A 419 16.43 -7.29 0.44
C LEU A 419 16.87 -7.45 -1.01
N ARG A 420 17.44 -6.41 -1.63
CA ARG A 420 17.98 -6.38 -3.01
C ARG A 420 16.99 -6.84 -4.09
N SER A 421 15.69 -6.76 -3.78
CA SER A 421 14.59 -7.31 -4.54
C SER A 421 13.40 -6.38 -4.45
N THR A 422 13.05 -5.74 -5.58
CA THR A 422 11.91 -4.82 -5.69
C THR A 422 10.63 -5.44 -5.15
N ALA A 423 10.39 -6.71 -5.46
CA ALA A 423 9.22 -7.43 -5.03
C ALA A 423 9.17 -7.60 -3.49
N ALA A 424 10.22 -8.18 -2.91
CA ALA A 424 10.26 -8.44 -1.47
C ALA A 424 10.24 -7.15 -0.64
N ALA A 425 10.91 -6.09 -1.11
CA ALA A 425 10.94 -4.80 -0.43
C ALA A 425 9.59 -4.07 -0.49
N ILE A 426 8.90 -4.04 -1.63
CA ILE A 426 7.55 -3.45 -1.72
C ILE A 426 6.53 -4.27 -0.91
N THR A 427 6.63 -5.60 -0.92
CA THR A 427 5.79 -6.46 -0.05
C THR A 427 6.07 -6.21 1.44
N ALA A 428 7.33 -6.02 1.85
CA ALA A 428 7.67 -5.69 3.24
C ALA A 428 7.14 -4.31 3.66
N VAL A 429 7.24 -3.29 2.79
CA VAL A 429 6.60 -1.97 2.99
C VAL A 429 5.08 -2.14 3.15
N ALA A 430 4.43 -2.89 2.26
CA ALA A 430 2.99 -3.12 2.30
C ALA A 430 2.53 -3.81 3.60
N VAL A 431 3.28 -4.81 4.09
CA VAL A 431 3.03 -5.49 5.37
C VAL A 431 3.15 -4.53 6.55
N LEU A 432 4.19 -3.70 6.58
CA LEU A 432 4.39 -2.68 7.63
C LEU A 432 3.32 -1.58 7.60
N TRP A 433 2.81 -1.23 6.42
CA TRP A 433 1.89 -0.11 6.23
C TRP A 433 0.41 -0.45 6.48
N TYR A 434 -0.04 -1.71 6.30
CA TYR A 434 -1.48 -2.06 6.44
C TYR A 434 -1.80 -3.31 7.27
N PRO A 435 -1.31 -4.53 6.95
CA PRO A 435 -1.56 -5.72 7.78
C PRO A 435 -1.07 -5.56 9.24
N LEU A 436 0.11 -4.99 9.47
CA LEU A 436 0.67 -4.86 10.81
C LEU A 436 -0.13 -3.86 11.69
N PRO A 437 -0.56 -2.68 11.18
CA PRO A 437 -1.58 -1.85 11.84
C PRO A 437 -2.90 -2.56 12.14
N ILE A 438 -3.44 -3.38 11.23
CA ILE A 438 -4.66 -4.17 11.50
C ILE A 438 -4.44 -5.12 12.69
N VAL A 439 -3.29 -5.78 12.79
CA VAL A 439 -2.97 -6.62 13.96
C VAL A 439 -2.94 -5.79 15.24
N ALA A 440 -2.21 -4.67 15.24
CA ALA A 440 -2.04 -3.85 16.44
C ALA A 440 -3.36 -3.26 16.98
N LEU A 441 -4.30 -2.89 16.10
CA LEU A 441 -5.63 -2.40 16.47
C LEU A 441 -6.49 -3.47 17.18
N HIS A 442 -6.20 -4.76 16.98
CA HIS A 442 -6.91 -5.88 17.60
C HIS A 442 -6.16 -6.51 18.78
N LEU A 443 -4.96 -6.03 19.12
CA LEU A 443 -4.22 -6.46 20.30
C LEU A 443 -4.90 -5.94 21.58
N ARG A 444 -5.01 -6.78 22.62
CA ARG A 444 -5.63 -6.37 23.88
C ARG A 444 -4.78 -5.38 24.67
N ALA A 445 -5.43 -4.46 25.38
CA ALA A 445 -4.80 -3.61 26.40
C ALA A 445 -4.15 -4.46 27.52
N PRO A 446 -3.06 -4.00 28.14
CA PRO A 446 -2.38 -2.72 27.91
C PRO A 446 -1.47 -2.70 26.68
N VAL A 447 -1.12 -3.87 26.11
CA VAL A 447 -0.10 -3.98 25.04
C VAL A 447 -0.55 -3.34 23.73
N GLY A 448 -1.80 -3.57 23.31
CA GLY A 448 -2.29 -3.12 22.00
C GLY A 448 -2.14 -1.63 21.72
N PRO A 449 -2.65 -0.74 22.61
CA PRO A 449 -2.48 0.71 22.44
C PRO A 449 -1.01 1.15 22.35
N TRP A 450 -0.09 0.55 23.12
CA TRP A 450 1.33 0.86 23.02
C TRP A 450 1.95 0.39 21.71
N VAL A 451 1.60 -0.80 21.23
CA VAL A 451 2.06 -1.31 19.94
C VAL A 451 1.50 -0.48 18.80
N SER A 452 0.20 -0.12 18.82
CA SER A 452 -0.43 0.69 17.78
C SER A 452 0.12 2.12 17.75
N ALA A 453 0.39 2.74 18.91
CA ALA A 453 1.02 4.05 19.01
C ALA A 453 2.44 4.09 18.40
N LEU A 454 3.21 3.00 18.52
CA LEU A 454 4.56 2.92 17.96
C LEU A 454 4.61 2.72 16.43
N LEU A 455 3.50 2.39 15.76
CA LEU A 455 3.55 2.04 14.33
C LEU A 455 3.70 3.26 13.40
N PRO A 456 4.53 3.19 12.33
CA PRO A 456 4.82 4.33 11.46
C PRO A 456 3.59 5.03 10.85
N LEU A 457 2.50 4.31 10.62
CA LEU A 457 1.23 4.84 10.12
C LEU A 457 0.60 5.85 11.10
N ASN A 458 0.73 5.59 12.40
CA ASN A 458 0.07 6.31 13.50
C ASN A 458 0.97 7.38 14.14
N LEU A 459 2.24 7.48 13.73
CA LEU A 459 3.17 8.49 14.24
C LEU A 459 2.88 9.89 13.70
N ALA A 460 2.24 10.05 12.54
CA ALA A 460 1.95 11.36 11.95
C ALA A 460 0.93 12.18 12.79
N PRO A 461 -0.22 11.62 13.21
CA PRO A 461 -1.12 12.30 14.15
C PRO A 461 -0.43 12.67 15.47
N GLN A 462 0.26 11.72 16.10
CA GLN A 462 0.95 11.95 17.39
C GLN A 462 2.07 13.01 17.29
N LEU A 463 2.80 13.07 16.18
CA LEU A 463 3.80 14.10 15.90
C LEU A 463 3.20 15.50 15.79
N SER A 464 1.96 15.61 15.31
CA SER A 464 1.29 16.92 15.15
C SER A 464 0.85 17.56 16.46
N GLY A 465 0.70 16.76 17.54
CA GLY A 465 0.14 17.19 18.81
C GLY A 465 -1.38 17.51 18.77
N ALA A 466 -2.02 17.43 17.60
CA ALA A 466 -3.46 17.55 17.49
C ALA A 466 -4.18 16.29 18.01
N PRO A 467 -5.38 16.41 18.61
CA PRO A 467 -6.18 15.24 18.97
C PRO A 467 -6.58 14.45 17.71
N ASP A 468 -6.36 13.13 17.71
CA ASP A 468 -6.67 12.28 16.55
C ASP A 468 -8.18 12.01 16.48
N LEU A 469 -8.88 12.91 15.76
CA LEU A 469 -10.31 12.87 15.48
C LEU A 469 -10.73 11.66 14.61
N SER A 470 -9.77 10.87 14.10
CA SER A 470 -9.99 9.74 13.19
C SER A 470 -9.71 8.36 13.81
N ALA A 471 -8.77 8.24 14.75
CA ALA A 471 -8.33 6.95 15.28
C ALA A 471 -9.02 6.50 16.58
N GLY A 472 -9.64 7.42 17.34
CA GLY A 472 -10.32 7.08 18.59
C GLY A 472 -9.42 6.52 19.70
N HIS A 473 -8.12 6.79 19.63
CA HIS A 473 -7.10 6.42 20.62
C HIS A 473 -6.47 7.69 21.20
N ASP A 474 -6.19 7.70 22.50
CA ASP A 474 -5.43 8.78 23.14
C ASP A 474 -3.98 8.83 22.64
N THR A 475 -3.39 10.02 22.60
CA THR A 475 -2.01 10.25 22.14
C THR A 475 -0.98 9.79 23.18
N LEU A 476 -0.64 8.50 23.15
CA LEU A 476 0.31 7.87 24.09
C LEU A 476 1.76 8.35 23.96
N LEU A 477 2.19 8.73 22.75
CA LEU A 477 3.51 9.35 22.53
C LEU A 477 3.38 10.87 22.49
N SER A 478 4.30 11.57 23.17
CA SER A 478 4.52 13.00 22.93
C SER A 478 5.03 13.25 21.51
N PRO A 479 4.88 14.46 20.94
CA PRO A 479 5.42 14.78 19.61
C PRO A 479 6.92 14.46 19.45
N ALA A 480 7.72 14.71 20.49
CA ALA A 480 9.13 14.34 20.51
C ALA A 480 9.35 12.82 20.54
N GLY A 481 8.52 12.08 21.27
CA GLY A 481 8.51 10.62 21.25
C GLY A 481 8.16 10.06 19.87
N ALA A 482 7.12 10.60 19.22
CA ALA A 482 6.73 10.20 17.87
C ALA A 482 7.84 10.49 16.84
N LEU A 483 8.51 11.65 16.93
CA LEU A 483 9.67 11.98 16.09
C LEU A 483 10.85 11.03 16.33
N ALA A 484 11.14 10.70 17.60
CA ALA A 484 12.20 9.75 17.95
C ALA A 484 11.89 8.33 17.42
N THR A 485 10.63 7.88 17.50
CA THR A 485 10.20 6.61 16.92
C THR A 485 10.32 6.62 15.38
N MET A 486 9.90 7.70 14.71
CA MET A 486 10.11 7.86 13.26
C MET A 486 11.61 7.77 12.88
N ALA A 487 12.47 8.47 13.63
CA ALA A 487 13.92 8.43 13.43
C ALA A 487 14.49 7.02 13.66
N ALA A 488 14.02 6.30 14.68
CA ALA A 488 14.43 4.92 14.95
C ALA A 488 14.10 3.97 13.78
N TYR A 489 12.92 4.08 13.16
CA TYR A 489 12.60 3.29 11.95
C TYR A 489 13.54 3.59 10.77
N VAL A 490 13.89 4.86 10.55
CA VAL A 490 14.86 5.24 9.51
C VAL A 490 16.25 4.68 9.83
N VAL A 491 16.73 4.82 11.07
CA VAL A 491 18.03 4.31 11.52
C VAL A 491 18.11 2.79 11.42
N LEU A 492 17.06 2.05 11.77
CA LEU A 492 17.01 0.59 11.64
C LEU A 492 17.04 0.15 10.17
N ALA A 493 16.23 0.77 9.31
CA ALA A 493 16.15 0.40 7.90
C ALA A 493 17.43 0.79 7.11
N VAL A 494 17.93 2.01 7.29
CA VAL A 494 19.10 2.55 6.57
C VAL A 494 20.41 2.07 7.20
N GLY A 495 20.50 1.99 8.53
CA GLY A 495 21.67 1.44 9.22
C GLY A 495 21.84 -0.05 8.96
N GLY A 496 20.74 -0.82 8.99
CA GLY A 496 20.76 -2.22 8.56
C GLY A 496 21.18 -2.39 7.09
N ALA A 497 20.73 -1.51 6.19
CA ALA A 497 21.18 -1.47 4.81
C ALA A 497 22.68 -1.18 4.67
N LEU A 498 23.20 -0.21 5.43
CA LEU A 498 24.61 0.15 5.44
C LEU A 498 25.49 -1.03 5.90
N ILE A 499 25.12 -1.66 7.02
CA ILE A 499 25.80 -2.86 7.55
C ILE A 499 25.76 -3.98 6.49
N SER A 500 24.60 -4.25 5.89
CA SER A 500 24.45 -5.25 4.82
C SER A 500 25.36 -4.97 3.62
N MET A 501 25.48 -3.71 3.17
CA MET A 501 26.38 -3.31 2.07
C MET A 501 27.87 -3.37 2.43
N VAL A 502 28.25 -3.13 3.68
CA VAL A 502 29.65 -3.28 4.13
C VAL A 502 30.02 -4.76 4.26
N TRP A 503 29.16 -5.59 4.88
CA TRP A 503 29.50 -6.96 5.28
C TRP A 503 29.22 -8.05 4.23
N ARG A 504 28.36 -7.82 3.22
CA ARG A 504 27.96 -8.86 2.23
C ARG A 504 28.48 -8.66 0.82
N ASP A 505 29.09 -7.51 0.53
CA ASP A 505 29.72 -7.21 -0.77
C ASP A 505 31.26 -7.06 -0.63
N ALA A 506 31.81 -7.47 0.51
CA ALA A 506 33.25 -7.67 0.73
C ALA A 506 33.58 -9.15 0.49
#